data_AF-A0A4V1M9G6-F1
#
_entry.id   AF-A0A4V1M9G6-F1
#
_cell.length_a   1.000
_cell.length_b   1.000
_cell.length_c   1.000
_cell.angle_alpha   90.00
_cell.angle_beta   90.00
_cell.angle_gamma   90.00
#
_symmetry.space_group_name_H-M   'P 1'
#
loop_
_entity.id
_entity.type
_entity.pdbx_description
1 polymer ?
#
loop_
_entity_poly.entity_id
_entity_poly.type
_entity_poly.pdbx_seq_one_letter_code
_entity_poly.pdbx_strand_id
1 'polypeptide(L)'
;MTPEAMQAAWQASTQKLEAVKAVNEELVKEIVSLRSQSVFQTIKKRYVRLIMLLLFYMGIFSLIIITDPFDYELKRPYIPLGLISAVYLFFIVSAIIAWRRMNRKPMDQMNMVQSLQKVIAEHDRIRSWFNFAFFTTGTLFAVTITPDLIANRGIKIAMQWLVIMFILPAVELLLAYKLILNDPTGKKMKQALSEIKQRLEELKS
;
A
#
# COMPACT_ATOMS: atom_id res chain seq x y z
N MET A 1 49.31 -23.88 -37.41
CA MET A 1 48.70 -23.87 -36.07
C MET A 1 48.40 -25.31 -35.71
N THR A 2 48.98 -25.82 -34.61
CA THR A 2 48.72 -27.19 -34.16
C THR A 2 47.30 -27.29 -33.56
N PRO A 3 46.60 -28.43 -33.71
CA PRO A 3 45.27 -28.63 -33.15
C PRO A 3 45.20 -28.32 -31.65
N GLU A 4 46.26 -28.65 -30.93
CA GLU A 4 46.43 -28.40 -29.49
C GLU A 4 46.42 -26.90 -29.15
N ALA A 5 47.06 -26.06 -29.97
CA ALA A 5 47.08 -24.61 -29.79
C ALA A 5 45.70 -23.97 -30.02
N MET A 6 44.90 -24.56 -30.92
CA MET A 6 43.55 -24.10 -31.22
C MET A 6 42.56 -24.49 -30.11
N GLN A 7 42.75 -25.67 -29.51
CA GLN A 7 41.96 -26.17 -28.38
C GLN A 7 42.25 -25.38 -27.10
N ALA A 8 43.51 -25.04 -26.84
CA ALA A 8 43.92 -24.17 -25.74
C ALA A 8 43.37 -22.74 -25.88
N ALA A 9 43.41 -22.18 -27.10
CA ALA A 9 42.85 -20.86 -27.38
C ALA A 9 41.32 -20.85 -27.22
N TRP A 10 40.63 -21.94 -27.62
CA TRP A 10 39.19 -22.10 -27.43
C TRP A 10 38.84 -22.14 -25.94
N GLN A 11 39.48 -23.00 -25.14
CA GLN A 11 39.24 -23.09 -23.69
C GLN A 11 39.50 -21.76 -22.96
N ALA A 12 40.56 -21.05 -23.32
CA ALA A 12 40.86 -19.73 -22.76
C ALA A 12 39.79 -18.69 -23.13
N SER A 13 39.19 -18.79 -24.32
CA SER A 13 38.07 -17.95 -24.73
C SER A 13 36.78 -18.30 -23.99
N THR A 14 36.51 -19.59 -23.77
CA THR A 14 35.35 -20.06 -23.00
C THR A 14 35.41 -19.61 -21.54
N GLN A 15 36.58 -19.71 -20.89
CA GLN A 15 36.77 -19.22 -19.52
C GLN A 15 36.58 -17.70 -19.41
N LYS A 16 37.03 -16.92 -20.41
CA LYS A 16 36.78 -15.48 -20.45
C LYS A 16 35.29 -15.17 -20.61
N LEU A 17 34.57 -15.94 -21.42
CA LEU A 17 33.13 -15.82 -21.59
C LEU A 17 32.35 -16.15 -20.30
N GLU A 18 32.75 -17.20 -19.58
CA GLU A 18 32.16 -17.56 -18.28
C GLU A 18 32.44 -16.52 -17.21
N ALA A 19 33.67 -15.99 -17.15
CA ALA A 19 34.03 -14.92 -16.21
C ALA A 19 33.24 -13.63 -16.50
N VAL A 20 33.06 -13.26 -17.77
CA VAL A 20 32.23 -12.11 -18.18
C VAL A 20 30.76 -12.34 -17.83
N LYS A 21 30.22 -13.56 -18.02
CA LYS A 21 28.86 -13.91 -17.58
C LYS A 21 28.71 -13.77 -16.05
N ALA A 22 29.66 -14.29 -15.28
CA ALA A 22 29.63 -14.22 -13.82
C ALA A 22 29.66 -12.78 -13.30
N VAL A 23 30.55 -11.93 -13.86
CA VAL A 23 30.61 -10.51 -13.52
C VAL A 23 29.32 -9.78 -13.91
N ASN A 24 28.76 -10.08 -15.08
CA ASN A 24 27.52 -9.44 -15.54
C ASN A 24 26.31 -9.85 -14.68
N GLU A 25 26.26 -11.11 -14.22
CA GLU A 25 25.27 -11.56 -13.25
C GLU A 25 25.39 -10.84 -11.90
N GLU A 26 26.61 -10.65 -11.40
CA GLU A 26 26.86 -9.97 -10.12
C GLU A 26 26.46 -8.49 -10.20
N LEU A 27 26.78 -7.82 -11.30
CA LEU A 27 26.40 -6.43 -11.57
C LEU A 27 24.88 -6.27 -11.70
N VAL A 28 24.21 -7.19 -12.40
CA VAL A 28 22.74 -7.22 -12.49
C VAL A 28 22.12 -7.45 -11.10
N LYS A 29 22.69 -8.36 -10.29
CA LYS A 29 22.23 -8.61 -8.91
C LYS A 29 22.39 -7.36 -8.03
N GLU A 30 23.50 -6.65 -8.16
CA GLU A 30 23.78 -5.44 -7.37
C GLU A 30 22.84 -4.29 -7.72
N ILE A 31 22.64 -4.02 -9.02
CA ILE A 31 21.71 -3.00 -9.53
C ILE A 31 20.28 -3.30 -9.08
N VAL A 32 19.86 -4.57 -9.12
CA VAL A 32 18.54 -5.01 -8.65
C VAL A 32 18.39 -4.82 -7.14
N SER A 33 19.44 -5.10 -6.36
CA SER A 33 19.42 -4.93 -4.91
C SER A 33 19.26 -3.45 -4.52
N LEU A 34 20.01 -2.56 -5.17
CA LEU A 34 20.01 -1.12 -4.90
C LEU A 34 18.65 -0.50 -5.25
N ARG A 35 18.10 -0.86 -6.42
CA ARG A 35 16.79 -0.35 -6.87
C ARG A 35 15.66 -0.85 -5.99
N SER A 36 15.72 -2.11 -5.58
CA SER A 36 14.69 -2.72 -4.73
C SER A 36 14.74 -2.20 -3.30
N GLN A 37 15.92 -1.92 -2.72
CA GLN A 37 16.04 -1.28 -1.42
C GLN A 37 15.43 0.13 -1.40
N SER A 38 15.68 0.93 -2.44
CA SER A 38 15.10 2.28 -2.57
C SER A 38 13.57 2.25 -2.65
N VAL A 39 13.02 1.32 -3.44
CA VAL A 39 11.56 1.11 -3.54
C VAL A 39 10.99 0.65 -2.20
N PHE A 40 11.68 -0.26 -1.51
CA PHE A 40 11.26 -0.79 -0.23
C PHE A 40 11.22 0.29 0.88
N GLN A 41 12.24 1.15 0.94
CA GLN A 41 12.26 2.28 1.87
C GLN A 41 11.13 3.28 1.58
N THR A 42 10.84 3.51 0.30
CA THR A 42 9.73 4.37 -0.12
C THR A 42 8.38 3.80 0.33
N ILE A 43 8.19 2.49 0.21
CA ILE A 43 6.98 1.79 0.66
C ILE A 43 6.87 1.80 2.17
N LYS A 44 7.97 1.56 2.89
CA LYS A 44 8.00 1.60 4.35
C LYS A 44 7.54 2.97 4.88
N LYS A 45 8.06 4.07 4.32
CA LYS A 45 7.63 5.44 4.65
C LYS A 45 6.16 5.69 4.28
N ARG A 46 5.62 5.03 3.26
CA ARG A 46 4.19 5.13 2.88
C ARG A 46 3.29 4.40 3.85
N TYR A 47 3.63 3.18 4.27
CA TYR A 47 2.87 2.47 5.31
C TYR A 47 2.79 3.28 6.60
N VAL A 48 3.89 3.92 7.00
CA VAL A 48 3.90 4.82 8.16
C VAL A 48 2.96 6.01 7.96
N ARG A 49 2.98 6.67 6.79
CA ARG A 49 2.05 7.76 6.46
C ARG A 49 0.59 7.30 6.45
N LEU A 50 0.32 6.12 5.93
CA LEU A 50 -1.01 5.53 5.88
C LEU A 50 -1.53 5.19 7.28
N ILE A 51 -0.68 4.61 8.13
CA ILE A 51 -1.00 4.35 9.54
C ILE A 51 -1.31 5.66 10.27
N MET A 52 -0.49 6.71 10.08
CA MET A 52 -0.75 8.01 10.69
C MET A 52 -2.06 8.63 10.20
N LEU A 53 -2.38 8.53 8.91
CA LEU A 53 -3.65 9.00 8.35
C LEU A 53 -4.85 8.28 8.98
N LEU A 54 -4.82 6.94 9.02
CA LEU A 54 -5.89 6.13 9.60
C LEU A 54 -6.07 6.42 11.10
N LEU A 55 -4.97 6.58 11.85
CA LEU A 55 -5.02 6.95 13.27
C LEU A 55 -5.62 8.33 13.47
N PHE A 56 -5.30 9.29 12.61
CA PHE A 56 -5.88 10.63 12.65
C PHE A 56 -7.40 10.60 12.48
N TYR A 57 -7.91 9.89 11.48
CA TYR A 57 -9.36 9.75 11.28
C TYR A 57 -10.04 8.94 12.39
N MET A 58 -9.39 7.88 12.90
CA MET A 58 -9.89 7.14 14.05
C MET A 58 -10.00 8.04 15.29
N GLY A 59 -9.05 8.96 15.47
CA GLY A 59 -9.10 10.00 16.50
C GLY A 59 -10.30 10.94 16.33
N ILE A 60 -10.55 11.43 15.11
CA ILE A 60 -11.72 12.27 14.80
C ILE A 60 -13.02 11.53 15.11
N PHE A 61 -13.18 10.29 14.66
CA PHE A 61 -14.39 9.50 14.91
C PHE A 61 -14.60 9.23 16.41
N SER A 62 -13.53 8.93 17.14
CA SER A 62 -13.59 8.76 18.60
C SER A 62 -14.04 10.07 19.27
N LEU A 63 -13.53 11.20 18.81
CA LEU A 63 -13.87 12.51 19.36
C LEU A 63 -15.34 12.86 19.08
N ILE A 64 -15.86 12.56 17.89
CA ILE A 64 -17.29 12.72 17.56
C ILE A 64 -18.17 11.85 18.47
N ILE A 65 -17.78 10.60 18.73
CA ILE A 65 -18.54 9.69 19.62
C ILE A 65 -18.51 10.17 21.09
N ILE A 66 -17.38 10.70 21.55
CA ILE A 66 -17.21 11.13 22.96
C ILE A 66 -17.90 12.48 23.20
N THR A 67 -17.73 13.43 22.29
CA THR A 67 -18.27 14.80 22.44
C THR A 67 -19.76 14.89 22.15
N ASP A 68 -20.34 13.89 21.50
CA ASP A 68 -21.75 13.83 21.12
C ASP A 68 -22.27 15.17 20.58
N PRO A 69 -21.68 15.72 19.50
CA PRO A 69 -21.97 17.09 19.03
C PRO A 69 -23.41 17.26 18.52
N PHE A 70 -24.14 16.15 18.39
CA PHE A 70 -25.50 16.07 17.90
C PHE A 70 -26.53 15.94 19.04
N ASP A 71 -26.09 15.77 20.29
CA ASP A 71 -26.93 15.60 21.49
C ASP A 71 -28.00 14.51 21.31
N TYR A 72 -27.59 13.31 20.90
CA TYR A 72 -28.55 12.22 20.73
C TYR A 72 -28.88 11.55 22.06
N GLU A 73 -30.17 11.41 22.39
CA GLU A 73 -30.63 10.66 23.56
C GLU A 73 -30.17 9.19 23.56
N LEU A 74 -29.96 8.62 22.37
CA LEU A 74 -29.56 7.23 22.18
C LEU A 74 -28.32 7.16 21.30
N LYS A 75 -27.35 6.32 21.67
CA LYS A 75 -26.10 6.13 20.89
C LYS A 75 -26.26 5.36 19.57
N ARG A 76 -27.49 5.00 19.17
CA ARG A 76 -27.76 4.21 17.95
C ARG A 76 -27.25 4.88 16.66
N PRO A 77 -27.37 6.21 16.46
CA PRO A 77 -26.84 6.87 15.27
C PRO A 77 -25.31 6.78 15.14
N TYR A 78 -24.60 6.48 16.22
CA TYR A 78 -23.14 6.29 16.24
C TYR A 78 -22.69 4.86 15.90
N ILE A 79 -23.60 3.90 15.74
CA ILE A 79 -23.26 2.51 15.38
C ILE A 79 -22.46 2.42 14.07
N PRO A 80 -22.81 3.13 12.98
CA PRO A 80 -22.00 3.14 11.78
C PRO A 80 -20.57 3.61 12.05
N LEU A 81 -20.38 4.71 12.79
CA LEU A 81 -19.05 5.21 13.18
C LEU A 81 -18.23 4.18 13.97
N GLY A 82 -18.87 3.41 14.85
CA GLY A 82 -18.23 2.33 15.60
C GLY A 82 -17.74 1.19 14.70
N LEU A 83 -18.59 0.74 13.76
CA LEU A 83 -18.22 -0.29 12.77
C LEU A 83 -17.04 0.16 11.90
N ILE A 84 -17.07 1.42 11.47
CA ILE A 84 -16.02 2.03 10.65
C ILE A 84 -14.70 2.10 11.43
N SER A 85 -14.76 2.51 12.69
CA SER A 85 -13.59 2.58 13.56
C SER A 85 -12.96 1.19 13.74
N ALA A 86 -13.76 0.12 13.82
CA ALA A 86 -13.27 -1.25 13.83
C ALA A 86 -12.59 -1.66 12.52
N VAL A 87 -13.13 -1.24 11.37
CA VAL A 87 -12.50 -1.45 10.06
C VAL A 87 -11.16 -0.72 9.98
N TYR A 88 -11.07 0.54 10.44
CA TYR A 88 -9.82 1.30 10.46
C TYR A 88 -8.78 0.65 11.38
N LEU A 89 -9.21 0.15 12.54
CA LEU A 89 -8.35 -0.60 13.45
C LEU A 89 -7.78 -1.86 12.76
N PHE A 90 -8.62 -2.63 12.06
CA PHE A 90 -8.17 -3.78 11.29
C PHE A 90 -7.11 -3.38 10.25
N PHE A 91 -7.32 -2.28 9.52
CA PHE A 91 -6.34 -1.78 8.54
C PHE A 91 -5.03 -1.35 9.17
N ILE A 92 -5.09 -0.64 10.29
CA ILE A 92 -3.90 -0.23 11.04
C ILE A 92 -3.10 -1.48 11.46
N VAL A 93 -3.77 -2.49 12.02
CA VAL A 93 -3.13 -3.74 12.43
C VAL A 93 -2.50 -4.46 11.23
N SER A 94 -3.22 -4.60 10.12
CA SER A 94 -2.68 -5.21 8.89
C SER A 94 -1.47 -4.43 8.35
N ALA A 95 -1.54 -3.11 8.32
CA ALA A 95 -0.44 -2.25 7.87
C ALA A 95 0.78 -2.35 8.80
N ILE A 96 0.59 -2.42 10.12
CA ILE A 96 1.66 -2.62 11.10
C ILE A 96 2.30 -4.00 10.93
N ILE A 97 1.51 -5.06 10.72
CA ILE A 97 2.02 -6.41 10.48
C ILE A 97 2.86 -6.43 9.21
N ALA A 98 2.37 -5.84 8.12
CA ALA A 98 3.09 -5.72 6.86
C ALA A 98 4.42 -4.95 7.06
N TRP A 99 4.38 -3.82 7.74
CA TRP A 99 5.56 -3.01 8.06
C TRP A 99 6.57 -3.77 8.94
N ARG A 100 6.12 -4.52 9.96
CA ARG A 100 7.00 -5.32 10.82
C ARG A 100 7.63 -6.48 10.05
N ARG A 101 6.89 -7.16 9.17
CA ARG A 101 7.43 -8.21 8.29
C ARG A 101 8.51 -7.66 7.38
N MET A 102 8.32 -6.44 6.87
CA MET A 102 9.34 -5.74 6.09
C MET A 102 10.60 -5.41 6.90
N ASN A 103 10.48 -5.17 8.21
CA ASN A 103 11.59 -4.73 9.04
C ASN A 103 12.40 -5.86 9.69
N ARG A 104 11.86 -7.09 9.74
CA ARG A 104 12.47 -8.23 10.49
C ARG A 104 13.32 -9.19 9.66
N LYS A 105 13.27 -9.16 8.33
CA LYS A 105 14.07 -10.07 7.50
C LYS A 105 15.19 -9.29 6.81
N PRO A 106 16.48 -9.61 7.04
CA PRO A 106 17.51 -9.25 6.06
C PRO A 106 17.05 -9.86 4.74
N MET A 107 16.88 -9.01 3.72
CA MET A 107 16.35 -9.42 2.42
C MET A 107 17.34 -10.36 1.75
N ASP A 108 17.21 -11.66 2.00
CA ASP A 108 17.91 -12.67 1.23
C ASP A 108 17.31 -12.74 -0.17
N GLN A 109 18.17 -12.90 -1.19
CA GLN A 109 17.91 -12.55 -2.59
C GLN A 109 16.71 -13.30 -3.21
N MET A 110 16.46 -14.55 -2.78
CA MET A 110 15.28 -15.34 -3.19
C MET A 110 13.97 -14.88 -2.55
N ASN A 111 14.03 -14.25 -1.38
CA ASN A 111 12.85 -13.71 -0.69
C ASN A 111 12.42 -12.35 -1.24
N MET A 112 13.23 -11.70 -2.08
CA MET A 112 12.94 -10.36 -2.59
C MET A 112 11.73 -10.36 -3.54
N VAL A 113 11.70 -11.27 -4.52
CA VAL A 113 10.58 -11.39 -5.49
C VAL A 113 9.28 -11.81 -4.79
N GLN A 114 9.34 -12.78 -3.87
CA GLN A 114 8.17 -13.20 -3.09
C GLN A 114 7.68 -12.12 -2.13
N SER A 115 8.60 -11.36 -1.52
CA SER A 115 8.23 -10.23 -0.66
C SER A 115 7.59 -9.12 -1.48
N LEU A 116 8.14 -8.78 -2.65
CA LEU A 116 7.54 -7.83 -3.58
C LEU A 116 6.12 -8.24 -4.00
N GLN A 117 5.92 -9.50 -4.38
CA GLN A 117 4.59 -10.01 -4.75
C GLN A 117 3.59 -9.94 -3.59
N LYS A 118 3.99 -10.32 -2.37
CA LYS A 118 3.14 -10.21 -1.18
C LYS A 118 2.77 -8.76 -0.88
N VAL A 119 3.73 -7.84 -0.96
CA VAL A 119 3.49 -6.41 -0.74
C VAL A 119 2.54 -5.84 -1.79
N ILE A 120 2.68 -6.21 -3.06
CA ILE A 120 1.77 -5.79 -4.13
C ILE A 120 0.37 -6.33 -3.91
N ALA A 121 0.21 -7.61 -3.52
CA ALA A 121 -1.10 -8.21 -3.26
C ALA A 121 -1.79 -7.59 -2.04
N GLU A 122 -1.03 -7.31 -0.97
CA GLU A 122 -1.55 -6.65 0.23
C GLU A 122 -1.95 -5.20 -0.08
N HIS A 123 -1.18 -4.50 -0.92
CA HIS A 123 -1.50 -3.14 -1.40
C HIS A 123 -2.78 -3.11 -2.24
N ASP A 124 -2.94 -4.04 -3.19
CA ASP A 124 -4.15 -4.14 -4.02
C ASP A 124 -5.39 -4.53 -3.19
N ARG A 125 -5.22 -5.39 -2.17
CA ARG A 125 -6.29 -5.73 -1.20
C ARG A 125 -6.71 -4.53 -0.35
N ILE A 126 -5.74 -3.78 0.18
CA ILE A 126 -5.99 -2.56 0.97
C ILE A 126 -6.73 -1.54 0.11
N ARG A 127 -6.33 -1.36 -1.16
CA ARG A 127 -6.99 -0.44 -2.10
C ARG A 127 -8.48 -0.76 -2.32
N SER A 128 -8.81 -2.03 -2.58
CA SER A 128 -10.20 -2.44 -2.84
C SER A 128 -11.09 -2.20 -1.61
N TRP A 129 -10.60 -2.60 -0.44
CA TRP A 129 -11.35 -2.42 0.79
C TRP A 129 -11.44 -0.96 1.26
N PHE A 130 -10.43 -0.13 0.97
CA PHE A 130 -10.48 1.29 1.27
C PHE A 130 -11.64 1.97 0.54
N ASN A 131 -11.84 1.66 -0.75
CA ASN A 131 -12.98 2.17 -1.52
C ASN A 131 -14.33 1.67 -0.96
N PHE A 132 -14.39 0.43 -0.48
CA PHE A 132 -15.61 -0.12 0.10
C PHE A 132 -15.93 0.52 1.46
N ALA A 133 -14.93 0.65 2.33
CA ALA A 133 -15.03 1.34 3.62
C ALA A 133 -15.43 2.81 3.44
N PHE A 134 -14.95 3.44 2.36
CA PHE A 134 -15.28 4.81 1.98
C PHE A 134 -16.73 4.99 1.53
N PHE A 135 -17.20 4.12 0.64
CA PHE A 135 -18.56 4.20 0.15
C PHE A 135 -19.55 3.98 1.29
N THR A 136 -19.25 3.03 2.17
CA THR A 136 -20.09 2.72 3.34
C THR A 136 -20.06 3.82 4.40
N THR A 137 -18.90 4.39 4.74
CA THR A 137 -18.77 5.54 5.68
C THR A 137 -19.61 6.73 5.26
N GLY A 138 -19.36 7.27 4.07
CA GLY A 138 -19.96 8.53 3.63
C GLY A 138 -21.47 8.42 3.42
N THR A 139 -21.96 7.25 3.00
CA THR A 139 -23.39 7.06 2.71
C THR A 139 -24.19 6.60 3.92
N LEU A 140 -23.74 5.59 4.68
CA LEU A 140 -24.51 5.07 5.82
C LEU A 140 -24.59 6.07 6.96
N PHE A 141 -23.49 6.77 7.25
CA PHE A 141 -23.48 7.75 8.34
C PHE A 141 -24.37 8.96 8.02
N ALA A 142 -24.25 9.51 6.81
CA ALA A 142 -25.10 10.60 6.35
C ALA A 142 -26.58 10.19 6.37
N VAL A 143 -26.93 9.02 5.85
CA VAL A 143 -28.32 8.53 5.80
C VAL A 143 -28.89 8.26 7.20
N THR A 144 -28.06 7.78 8.14
CA THR A 144 -28.51 7.44 9.49
C THR A 144 -28.77 8.69 10.33
N ILE A 145 -28.00 9.76 10.13
CA ILE A 145 -28.10 10.98 10.94
C ILE A 145 -29.06 12.02 10.37
N THR A 146 -29.17 12.10 9.04
CA THR A 146 -29.99 13.13 8.38
C THR A 146 -31.43 13.22 8.89
N PRO A 147 -32.18 12.11 9.10
CA PRO A 147 -33.56 12.18 9.58
C PRO A 147 -33.69 12.85 10.95
N ASP A 148 -32.87 12.43 11.92
CA ASP A 148 -32.91 12.99 13.28
C ASP A 148 -32.41 14.44 13.31
N LEU A 149 -31.44 14.78 12.46
CA LEU A 149 -30.92 16.14 12.39
C LEU A 149 -31.93 17.13 11.78
N ILE A 150 -32.72 16.68 10.80
CA ILE A 150 -33.84 17.45 10.25
C ILE A 150 -34.93 17.63 11.29
N ALA A 151 -35.28 16.56 12.03
CA ALA A 151 -36.32 16.59 13.05
C ALA A 151 -35.99 17.54 14.22
N ASN A 152 -34.74 17.55 14.69
CA ASN A 152 -34.35 18.27 15.90
C ASN A 152 -33.77 19.67 15.65
N ARG A 153 -33.07 19.89 14.52
CA ARG A 153 -32.34 21.14 14.25
C ARG A 153 -32.78 21.84 12.96
N GLY A 154 -33.72 21.26 12.22
CA GLY A 154 -34.26 21.83 10.99
C GLY A 154 -33.37 21.68 9.76
N ILE A 155 -33.98 21.83 8.59
CA ILE A 155 -33.38 21.48 7.28
C ILE A 155 -32.09 22.27 6.98
N LYS A 156 -32.03 23.56 7.35
CA LYS A 156 -30.85 24.41 7.07
C LYS A 156 -29.59 23.92 7.78
N ILE A 157 -29.71 23.61 9.07
CA ILE A 157 -28.59 23.09 9.87
C ILE A 157 -28.25 21.67 9.40
N ALA A 158 -29.25 20.86 9.08
CA ALA A 158 -29.05 19.53 8.50
C ALA A 158 -28.23 19.56 7.21
N MET A 159 -28.53 20.46 6.27
CA MET A 159 -27.74 20.59 5.04
C MET A 159 -26.28 20.97 5.29
N GLN A 160 -26.00 21.87 6.24
CA GLN A 160 -24.62 22.26 6.57
C GLN A 160 -23.80 21.08 7.11
N TRP A 161 -24.39 20.31 8.02
CA TRP A 161 -23.74 19.12 8.57
C TRP A 161 -23.56 18.02 7.53
N LEU A 162 -24.55 17.82 6.64
CA LEU A 162 -24.46 16.88 5.53
C LEU A 162 -23.29 17.20 4.61
N VAL A 163 -23.09 18.48 4.28
CA VAL A 163 -21.95 18.93 3.48
C VAL A 163 -20.62 18.60 4.17
N ILE A 164 -20.50 18.87 5.47
CA ILE A 164 -19.30 18.53 6.25
C ILE A 164 -19.06 17.01 6.25
N MET A 165 -20.12 16.22 6.44
CA MET A 165 -20.07 14.76 6.45
C MET A 165 -19.66 14.16 5.10
N PHE A 166 -19.85 14.87 3.98
CA PHE A 166 -19.34 14.45 2.67
C PHE A 166 -17.94 15.00 2.34
N ILE A 167 -17.60 16.19 2.84
CA ILE A 167 -16.27 16.78 2.64
C ILE A 167 -15.19 15.97 3.37
N LEU A 168 -15.43 15.60 4.63
CA LEU A 168 -14.43 14.92 5.46
C LEU A 168 -13.98 13.58 4.84
N PRO A 169 -14.91 12.72 4.37
CA PRO A 169 -14.56 11.56 3.56
C PRO A 169 -13.94 11.99 2.21
N ALA A 170 -14.51 12.93 1.45
CA ALA A 170 -13.96 13.28 0.14
C ALA A 170 -12.46 13.70 0.21
N VAL A 171 -12.07 14.44 1.25
CA VAL A 171 -10.66 14.77 1.53
C VAL A 171 -9.85 13.52 1.87
N GLU A 172 -10.39 12.61 2.67
CA GLU A 172 -9.76 11.32 2.97
C GLU A 172 -9.49 10.51 1.71
N LEU A 173 -10.49 10.40 0.82
CA LEU A 173 -10.36 9.71 -0.46
C LEU A 173 -9.31 10.37 -1.34
N LEU A 174 -9.26 11.71 -1.41
CA LEU A 174 -8.25 12.42 -2.19
C LEU A 174 -6.84 12.17 -1.66
N LEU A 175 -6.65 12.20 -0.34
CA LEU A 175 -5.37 11.91 0.30
C LEU A 175 -4.95 10.45 0.10
N ALA A 176 -5.88 9.52 0.29
CA ALA A 176 -5.67 8.10 0.02
C ALA A 176 -5.41 7.83 -1.46
N TYR A 177 -6.09 8.53 -2.36
CA TYR A 177 -5.89 8.44 -3.80
C TYR A 177 -4.47 8.87 -4.17
N LYS A 178 -3.99 9.98 -3.60
CA LYS A 178 -2.63 10.48 -3.80
C LYS A 178 -1.56 9.55 -3.19
N LEU A 179 -1.86 8.86 -2.09
CA LEU A 179 -0.91 7.99 -1.39
C LEU A 179 -0.88 6.53 -1.91
N ILE A 180 -2.03 6.00 -2.36
CA ILE A 180 -2.26 4.58 -2.64
C ILE A 180 -2.68 4.32 -4.09
N LEU A 181 -3.63 5.09 -4.66
CA LEU A 181 -4.27 4.76 -5.95
C LEU A 181 -3.57 5.34 -7.18
N ASN A 182 -3.03 6.55 -7.13
CA ASN A 182 -2.41 7.22 -8.28
C ASN A 182 -0.91 6.94 -8.40
N ASP A 183 -0.46 5.77 -7.95
CA ASP A 183 0.96 5.58 -7.68
C ASP A 183 1.74 5.06 -8.92
N PRO A 184 2.62 5.87 -9.52
CA PRO A 184 3.55 5.40 -10.53
C PRO A 184 4.55 4.40 -9.95
N THR A 185 4.73 4.36 -8.62
CA THR A 185 5.65 3.44 -7.95
C THR A 185 5.16 1.99 -8.03
N GLY A 186 3.87 1.73 -7.83
CA GLY A 186 3.29 0.39 -8.01
C GLY A 186 3.42 -0.11 -9.46
N LYS A 187 3.27 0.78 -10.45
CA LYS A 187 3.53 0.47 -11.87
C LYS A 187 5.02 0.18 -12.10
N LYS A 188 5.92 1.06 -11.65
CA LYS A 188 7.37 0.87 -11.74
C LYS A 188 7.84 -0.41 -11.05
N MET A 189 7.15 -0.83 -10.00
CA MET A 189 7.44 -2.03 -9.24
C MET A 189 6.97 -3.30 -9.96
N LYS A 190 5.78 -3.28 -10.56
CA LYS A 190 5.33 -4.35 -11.48
C LYS A 190 6.28 -4.45 -12.69
N GLN A 191 6.74 -3.32 -13.21
CA GLN A 191 7.67 -3.23 -14.34
C GLN A 191 9.09 -3.71 -13.99
N ALA A 192 9.63 -3.33 -12.83
CA ALA A 192 10.90 -3.86 -12.35
C ALA A 192 10.83 -5.37 -12.10
N LEU A 193 9.69 -5.86 -11.59
CA LEU A 193 9.49 -7.30 -11.35
C LEU A 193 9.36 -8.08 -12.67
N SER A 194 8.73 -7.52 -13.70
CA SER A 194 8.70 -8.14 -15.03
C SER A 194 10.07 -8.13 -15.71
N GLU A 195 10.82 -7.03 -15.63
CA GLU A 195 12.19 -6.94 -16.17
C GLU A 195 13.12 -7.97 -15.52
N ILE A 196 13.01 -8.17 -14.20
CA ILE A 196 13.82 -9.16 -13.47
C ILE A 196 13.44 -10.59 -13.89
N LYS A 197 12.15 -10.90 -14.02
CA LYS A 197 11.70 -12.23 -14.47
C LYS A 197 12.19 -12.52 -15.88
N GLN A 198 12.08 -11.55 -16.78
CA GLN A 198 12.50 -11.70 -18.17
C GLN A 198 14.02 -11.92 -18.28
N ARG A 199 14.85 -11.13 -17.59
CA ARG A 199 16.31 -11.31 -17.60
C ARG A 199 16.77 -12.63 -16.96
N LEU A 200 16.03 -13.13 -15.97
CA LEU A 200 16.28 -14.46 -15.37
C LEU A 200 15.93 -15.61 -16.31
N GLU A 201 14.91 -15.44 -17.16
CA GLU A 201 14.57 -16.41 -18.21
C GLU A 201 15.61 -16.37 -19.34
N GLU A 202 16.05 -15.18 -19.76
CA GLU A 202 17.10 -15.00 -20.77
C GLU A 202 18.46 -15.60 -20.35
N LEU A 203 18.78 -15.60 -19.06
CA LEU A 203 20.02 -16.21 -18.53
C LEU A 203 19.93 -17.74 -18.37
N LYS A 204 18.73 -18.31 -18.36
CA LYS A 204 18.50 -19.77 -18.33
C LYS A 204 18.44 -20.40 -19.73
N SER A 205 18.24 -19.58 -20.76
CA SER A 205 18.28 -19.93 -22.18
C SER A 205 19.70 -19.90 -22.73
#